data_AF-A0A2S4W0L3-F1
#
_entry.id   AF-A0A2S4W0L3-F1
#
_cell.length_a   1.000
_cell.length_b   1.000
_cell.length_c   1.000
_cell.angle_alpha   90.00
_cell.angle_beta   90.00
_cell.angle_gamma   90.00
#
_symmetry.space_group_name_H-M   'P 1'
#
loop_
_entity.id
_entity.type
_entity.pdbx_description
1 polymer ?
#
loop_
_entity_poly.entity_id
_entity_poly.type
_entity_poly.pdbx_seq_one_letter_code
_entity_poly.pdbx_strand_id
1 'polypeptide(L)'
;MMSSISHRSRSSNALESLHRPIITIMRSRSIYYNPATAIFLTELLKASISFSILLIQSSDHPQSSPSAPLGTLPLQRFSTRLRHSFLSALGPNHVHQIIEMFIPALLYTLAELDIPIYLITSQIKILTTAISSVVICERILKSQQWISLWMLALGVVIVQFESIAMKEQGGLLVSLRANQLRGIAALVLSSLASGLAGAWFERSLKVKLVNQSIAAAEDDQAPKDRKISHAFPNDQRRATDQEPNLWAKNLQLSIPSLIISYLMIYLEPHSRRHTTVHGFFYGFLPSPNSSESFFGQLGLVWLVILYHSIGGLLVSVIVKQSGSVVKNFATCFSIV
;
A
#
# COMPACT_ATOMS: atom_id res chain seq x y z
N MET A 1 16.46 -37.41 59.71
CA MET A 1 16.62 -36.33 58.69
C MET A 1 16.06 -36.69 57.30
N MET A 2 15.14 -37.68 57.15
CA MET A 2 14.60 -38.08 55.83
C MET A 2 13.07 -37.98 55.69
N SER A 3 12.32 -37.55 56.72
CA SER A 3 10.85 -37.39 56.62
C SER A 3 10.40 -35.99 56.17
N SER A 4 11.27 -34.98 56.25
CA SER A 4 10.90 -33.59 55.91
C SER A 4 11.06 -33.22 54.43
N ILE A 5 11.72 -34.07 53.63
CA ILE A 5 12.00 -33.80 52.20
C ILE A 5 10.86 -34.32 51.30
N SER A 6 10.18 -35.40 51.71
CA SER A 6 9.07 -36.00 50.97
C SER A 6 7.84 -35.07 50.88
N HIS A 7 7.55 -34.32 51.93
CA HIS A 7 6.36 -33.44 51.97
C HIS A 7 6.52 -32.17 51.11
N ARG A 8 7.76 -31.67 50.97
CA ARG A 8 8.05 -30.47 50.16
C ARG A 8 8.02 -30.78 48.65
N SER A 9 8.43 -31.98 48.26
CA SER A 9 8.35 -32.45 46.87
C SER A 9 6.91 -32.67 46.39
N ARG A 10 6.03 -33.25 47.22
CA ARG A 10 4.60 -33.43 46.87
C ARG A 10 3.84 -32.11 46.74
N SER A 11 4.15 -31.11 47.55
CA SER A 11 3.54 -29.77 47.44
C SER A 11 3.99 -29.01 46.20
N SER A 12 5.25 -29.17 45.77
CA SER A 12 5.78 -28.55 44.55
C SER A 12 5.11 -29.12 43.30
N ASN A 13 4.95 -30.44 43.24
CA ASN A 13 4.33 -31.12 42.09
C ASN A 13 2.82 -30.84 41.98
N ALA A 14 2.13 -30.59 43.10
CA ALA A 14 0.71 -30.20 43.10
C ALA A 14 0.50 -28.75 42.61
N LEU A 15 1.40 -27.83 42.95
CA LEU A 15 1.38 -26.44 42.45
C LEU A 15 1.78 -26.36 40.96
N GLU A 16 2.74 -27.17 40.51
CA GLU A 16 3.07 -27.28 39.07
C GLU A 16 1.95 -27.93 38.26
N SER A 17 1.23 -28.90 38.83
CA SER A 17 0.07 -29.55 38.20
C SER A 17 -1.13 -28.60 38.04
N LEU A 18 -1.25 -27.57 38.88
CA LEU A 18 -2.31 -26.56 38.81
C LEU A 18 -1.90 -25.37 37.92
N HIS A 19 -0.61 -25.07 37.81
CA HIS A 19 -0.09 -24.01 36.94
C HIS A 19 -0.14 -24.36 35.45
N ARG A 20 0.05 -25.63 35.10
CA ARG A 20 -0.04 -26.10 33.70
C ARG A 20 -1.41 -25.84 33.06
N PRO A 21 -2.56 -26.18 33.67
CA PRO A 21 -3.85 -25.86 33.09
C PRO A 21 -4.12 -24.35 33.09
N ILE A 22 -3.66 -23.57 34.07
CA ILE A 22 -3.88 -22.11 34.08
C ILE A 22 -3.09 -21.41 32.97
N ILE A 23 -1.82 -21.78 32.74
CA ILE A 23 -1.02 -21.24 31.63
C ILE A 23 -1.57 -21.73 30.27
N THR A 24 -2.06 -22.97 30.19
CA THR A 24 -2.70 -23.50 28.98
C THR A 24 -4.09 -22.89 28.72
N ILE A 25 -4.85 -22.54 29.76
CA ILE A 25 -6.16 -21.87 29.68
C ILE A 25 -5.99 -20.37 29.39
N MET A 26 -4.97 -19.71 29.94
CA MET A 26 -4.60 -18.33 29.58
C MET A 26 -4.11 -18.21 28.13
N ARG A 27 -3.60 -19.30 27.55
CA ARG A 27 -3.25 -19.40 26.12
C ARG A 27 -4.48 -19.67 25.22
N SER A 28 -5.65 -19.96 25.79
CA SER A 28 -6.76 -20.61 25.08
C SER A 28 -7.77 -19.68 24.40
N ARG A 29 -7.60 -18.36 24.33
CA ARG A 29 -8.50 -17.51 23.51
C ARG A 29 -7.97 -16.13 23.18
N SER A 30 -6.70 -16.01 22.77
CA SER A 30 -6.30 -14.78 22.10
C SER A 30 -6.95 -14.77 20.72
N ILE A 31 -7.94 -13.90 20.56
CA ILE A 31 -8.71 -13.74 19.33
C ILE A 31 -7.80 -12.99 18.35
N TYR A 32 -7.08 -13.72 17.51
CA TYR A 32 -6.23 -13.13 16.49
C TYR A 32 -7.03 -12.83 15.23
N TYR A 33 -6.77 -11.67 14.62
CA TYR A 33 -7.32 -11.33 13.32
C TYR A 33 -6.48 -11.94 12.19
N ASN A 34 -7.10 -12.16 11.04
CA ASN A 34 -6.37 -12.62 9.86
C ASN A 34 -5.73 -11.42 9.12
N PRO A 35 -4.39 -11.36 8.98
CA PRO A 35 -3.71 -10.24 8.32
C PRO A 35 -4.13 -10.06 6.86
N ALA A 36 -4.42 -11.13 6.11
CA ALA A 36 -4.83 -11.03 4.70
C ALA A 36 -6.17 -10.29 4.56
N THR A 37 -7.12 -10.55 5.46
CA THR A 37 -8.41 -9.85 5.49
C THR A 37 -8.26 -8.37 5.85
N ALA A 38 -7.32 -8.03 6.74
CA ALA A 38 -7.03 -6.65 7.12
C ALA A 38 -6.37 -5.87 5.96
N ILE A 39 -5.49 -6.51 5.18
CA ILE A 39 -4.89 -5.91 3.98
C ILE A 39 -5.98 -5.60 2.95
N PHE A 40 -6.86 -6.56 2.67
CA PHE A 40 -7.99 -6.33 1.76
C PHE A 40 -8.87 -5.16 2.21
N LEU A 41 -9.22 -5.10 3.49
CA LEU A 41 -10.02 -4.00 4.04
C LEU A 41 -9.30 -2.65 3.97
N THR A 42 -7.98 -2.64 4.14
CA THR A 42 -7.16 -1.43 3.97
C THR A 42 -7.21 -0.92 2.53
N GLU A 43 -7.07 -1.80 1.54
CA GLU A 43 -7.19 -1.45 0.13
C GLU A 43 -8.59 -0.97 -0.23
N LEU A 44 -9.61 -1.65 0.29
CA LEU A 44 -11.01 -1.27 0.10
C LEU A 44 -11.29 0.12 0.68
N LEU A 45 -10.78 0.39 1.88
CA LEU A 45 -10.94 1.68 2.55
C LEU A 45 -10.22 2.79 1.77
N LYS A 46 -8.99 2.57 1.29
CA LYS A 46 -8.28 3.53 0.42
C LYS A 46 -9.03 3.82 -0.87
N ALA A 47 -9.57 2.77 -1.52
CA ALA A 47 -10.39 2.90 -2.72
C ALA A 47 -11.64 3.73 -2.44
N SER A 48 -12.33 3.45 -1.33
CA SER A 48 -13.54 4.16 -0.92
C SER A 48 -13.27 5.64 -0.65
N ILE A 49 -12.22 5.97 0.11
CA ILE A 49 -11.84 7.36 0.41
C ILE A 49 -11.48 8.09 -0.89
N SER A 50 -10.71 7.46 -1.77
CA SER A 50 -10.32 8.06 -3.05
C SER A 50 -11.53 8.32 -3.94
N PHE A 51 -12.47 7.36 -3.98
CA PHE A 51 -13.71 7.51 -4.72
C PHE A 51 -14.62 8.60 -4.13
N SER A 52 -14.75 8.67 -2.80
CA SER A 52 -15.48 9.74 -2.12
C SER A 52 -14.93 11.12 -2.46
N ILE A 53 -13.60 11.28 -2.48
CA ILE A 53 -12.98 12.56 -2.83
C ILE A 53 -13.23 12.90 -4.31
N LEU A 54 -13.20 11.92 -5.22
CA LEU A 54 -13.60 12.13 -6.62
C LEU A 54 -15.05 12.60 -6.76
N LEU A 55 -15.96 12.01 -5.99
CA LEU A 55 -17.37 12.42 -6.02
C LEU A 55 -17.54 13.86 -5.51
N ILE A 56 -16.83 14.25 -4.46
CA ILE A 56 -16.82 15.63 -3.95
C ILE A 56 -16.26 16.58 -5.02
N GLN A 57 -15.12 16.26 -5.63
CA GLN A 57 -14.49 17.09 -6.66
C GLN A 57 -15.33 17.21 -7.94
N SER A 58 -16.08 16.16 -8.30
CA SER A 58 -17.01 16.21 -9.43
C SER A 58 -18.22 17.12 -9.19
N SER A 59 -18.49 17.50 -7.94
CA SER A 59 -19.57 18.42 -7.58
C SER A 59 -19.24 19.88 -7.89
N ASP A 60 -17.96 20.23 -7.99
CA ASP A 60 -17.51 21.63 -8.16
C ASP A 60 -17.34 22.05 -9.62
N HIS A 61 -17.56 21.17 -10.61
CA HIS A 61 -17.46 21.60 -12.00
C HIS A 61 -18.70 22.42 -12.40
N PRO A 62 -18.58 23.74 -12.69
CA PRO A 62 -19.73 24.65 -12.83
C PRO A 62 -20.55 24.46 -14.11
N GLN A 63 -20.27 23.43 -14.92
CA GLN A 63 -21.01 23.15 -16.16
C GLN A 63 -22.30 22.35 -15.91
N SER A 64 -23.02 22.64 -14.83
CA SER A 64 -24.45 22.36 -14.83
C SER A 64 -25.10 23.34 -15.82
N SER A 65 -25.32 22.87 -17.05
CA SER A 65 -26.19 23.53 -18.01
C SER A 65 -27.47 23.99 -17.30
N PRO A 66 -27.92 25.26 -17.45
CA PRO A 66 -29.11 25.79 -16.79
C PRO A 66 -30.44 25.12 -17.18
N SER A 67 -30.41 24.02 -17.95
CA SER A 67 -31.56 23.40 -18.60
C SER A 67 -31.92 22.01 -18.10
N ALA A 68 -31.34 21.54 -16.97
CA ALA A 68 -31.76 20.27 -16.38
C ALA A 68 -33.21 20.37 -15.88
N PRO A 69 -34.15 19.54 -16.39
CA PRO A 69 -35.57 19.68 -16.08
C PRO A 69 -35.81 19.55 -14.57
N LEU A 70 -36.72 20.41 -14.09
CA LEU A 70 -37.05 20.70 -12.68
C LEU A 70 -37.54 19.47 -11.87
N GLY A 71 -37.67 18.29 -12.50
CA GLY A 71 -38.14 17.04 -11.88
C GLY A 71 -37.11 15.89 -11.81
N THR A 72 -35.83 16.13 -12.13
CA THR A 72 -34.82 15.05 -12.05
C THR A 72 -34.53 14.68 -10.59
N LEU A 73 -34.93 13.47 -10.19
CA LEU A 73 -34.75 12.93 -8.85
C LEU A 73 -33.29 13.04 -8.38
N PRO A 74 -33.03 13.37 -7.10
CA PRO A 74 -31.67 13.49 -6.56
C PRO A 74 -30.85 12.21 -6.77
N LEU A 75 -31.49 11.04 -6.73
CA LEU A 75 -30.87 9.74 -7.01
C LEU A 75 -30.40 9.59 -8.46
N GLN A 76 -31.12 10.16 -9.43
CA GLN A 76 -30.73 10.10 -10.83
C GLN A 76 -29.49 10.96 -11.09
N ARG A 77 -29.45 12.17 -10.52
CA ARG A 77 -28.26 13.05 -10.57
C ARG A 77 -27.05 12.39 -9.91
N PHE A 78 -27.25 11.75 -8.75
CA PHE A 78 -26.20 11.01 -8.07
C PHE A 78 -25.70 9.82 -8.90
N SER A 79 -26.60 9.05 -9.52
CA SER A 79 -26.24 7.92 -10.40
C SER A 79 -25.44 8.37 -11.62
N THR A 80 -25.81 9.48 -12.26
CA THR A 80 -25.03 10.03 -13.38
C THR A 80 -23.64 10.49 -12.94
N ARG A 81 -23.52 11.11 -11.75
CA ARG A 81 -22.23 11.51 -11.15
C ARG A 81 -21.34 10.33 -10.79
N LEU A 82 -21.91 9.30 -10.18
CA LEU A 82 -21.24 8.04 -9.88
C LEU A 82 -20.70 7.41 -11.16
N ARG A 83 -21.55 7.28 -12.17
CA ARG A 83 -21.20 6.68 -13.46
C ARG A 83 -20.11 7.48 -14.16
N HIS A 84 -20.22 8.81 -14.18
CA HIS A 84 -19.19 9.67 -14.80
C HIS A 84 -17.85 9.56 -14.07
N SER A 85 -17.84 9.64 -12.74
CA SER A 85 -16.61 9.53 -11.93
C SER A 85 -15.96 8.16 -12.08
N PHE A 86 -16.77 7.10 -12.06
CA PHE A 86 -16.31 5.73 -12.27
C PHE A 86 -15.76 5.51 -13.68
N LEU A 87 -16.47 5.92 -14.75
CA LEU A 87 -15.97 5.79 -16.12
C LEU A 87 -14.75 6.68 -16.39
N SER A 88 -14.63 7.84 -15.74
CA SER A 88 -13.46 8.70 -15.87
C SER A 88 -12.20 8.06 -15.27
N ALA A 89 -12.36 7.23 -14.24
CA ALA A 89 -11.27 6.56 -13.54
C ALA A 89 -11.02 5.13 -14.05
N LEU A 90 -12.04 4.36 -14.43
CA LEU A 90 -11.94 2.96 -14.88
C LEU A 90 -12.28 2.76 -16.36
N GLY A 91 -12.29 3.83 -17.15
CA GLY A 91 -12.62 3.75 -18.56
C GLY A 91 -11.70 2.81 -19.35
N PRO A 92 -12.14 2.35 -20.54
CA PRO A 92 -11.39 1.42 -21.39
C PRO A 92 -9.98 1.92 -21.73
N ASN A 93 -9.79 3.24 -21.79
CA ASN A 93 -8.50 3.87 -22.09
C ASN A 93 -7.44 3.66 -20.99
N HIS A 94 -7.82 3.23 -19.79
CA HIS A 94 -6.92 3.01 -18.65
C HIS A 94 -6.65 1.53 -18.35
N VAL A 95 -7.28 0.60 -19.08
CA VAL A 95 -7.17 -0.84 -18.84
C VAL A 95 -5.73 -1.32 -19.00
N HIS A 96 -5.03 -0.87 -20.04
CA HIS A 96 -3.61 -1.21 -20.23
C HIS A 96 -2.74 -0.78 -19.05
N GLN A 97 -2.98 0.42 -18.51
CA GLN A 97 -2.27 0.95 -17.36
C GLN A 97 -2.53 0.12 -16.09
N ILE A 98 -3.77 -0.32 -15.88
CA ILE A 98 -4.15 -1.17 -14.75
C ILE A 98 -3.48 -2.55 -14.85
N ILE A 99 -3.43 -3.13 -16.06
CA ILE A 99 -2.79 -4.44 -16.30
C ILE A 99 -1.28 -4.37 -16.09
N GLU A 100 -0.62 -3.30 -16.54
CA GLU A 100 0.80 -3.10 -16.32
C GLU A 100 1.16 -3.01 -14.82
N MET A 101 0.27 -2.44 -13.99
CA MET A 101 0.44 -2.37 -12.53
C MET A 101 0.24 -3.73 -11.82
N PHE A 102 -0.35 -4.72 -12.49
CA PHE A 102 -0.56 -6.06 -11.92
C PHE A 102 0.74 -6.87 -11.84
N ILE A 103 1.64 -6.70 -12.82
CA ILE A 103 2.87 -7.50 -12.93
C ILE A 103 3.78 -7.31 -11.70
N PRO A 104 4.10 -6.08 -11.26
CA PRO A 104 4.96 -5.88 -10.09
C PRO A 104 4.27 -6.32 -8.79
N ALA A 105 2.95 -6.13 -8.67
CA ALA A 105 2.21 -6.49 -7.48
C ALA A 105 2.16 -8.02 -7.28
N LEU A 106 1.99 -8.78 -8.37
CA LEU A 106 2.03 -10.23 -8.33
C LEU A 106 3.45 -10.74 -8.00
N LEU A 107 4.48 -10.19 -8.64
CA LEU A 107 5.88 -10.54 -8.36
C LEU A 107 6.26 -10.32 -6.89
N TYR A 108 5.78 -9.25 -6.26
CA TYR A 108 6.00 -8.98 -4.84
C TYR A 108 5.42 -10.09 -3.95
N THR A 109 4.20 -10.56 -4.24
CA THR A 109 3.51 -11.57 -3.41
C THR A 109 4.09 -12.98 -3.55
N LEU A 110 4.72 -13.31 -4.68
CA LEU A 110 5.30 -14.63 -4.93
C LEU A 110 6.68 -14.80 -4.29
N ALA A 111 7.26 -13.73 -3.76
CA ALA A 111 8.56 -13.73 -3.10
C ALA A 111 8.42 -13.98 -1.59
N GLU A 112 8.11 -15.23 -1.22
CA GLU A 112 8.07 -15.69 0.17
C GLU A 112 9.48 -15.76 0.76
N LEU A 113 9.71 -15.15 1.93
CA LEU A 113 11.01 -15.15 2.61
C LEU A 113 10.94 -15.37 4.12
N ASP A 114 12.09 -15.82 4.63
CA ASP A 114 12.40 -15.95 6.04
C ASP A 114 12.71 -14.59 6.70
N ILE A 115 12.20 -14.39 7.93
CA ILE A 115 12.04 -13.09 8.60
C ILE A 115 13.36 -12.32 8.86
N PRO A 116 14.49 -12.95 9.22
CA PRO A 116 15.73 -12.22 9.51
C PRO A 116 16.45 -11.68 8.26
N ILE A 117 16.44 -12.45 7.17
CA ILE A 117 17.08 -12.08 5.89
C ILE A 117 16.31 -10.94 5.22
N TYR A 118 14.99 -10.92 5.41
CA TYR A 118 14.09 -9.87 4.93
C TYR A 118 14.53 -8.47 5.35
N LEU A 119 14.87 -8.24 6.62
CA LEU A 119 15.14 -6.90 7.18
C LEU A 119 16.45 -6.28 6.65
N ILE A 120 17.53 -7.05 6.63
CA ILE A 120 18.84 -6.56 6.18
C ILE A 120 18.83 -6.32 4.67
N THR A 121 18.20 -7.23 3.93
CA THR A 121 18.23 -7.20 2.46
C THR A 121 17.08 -6.35 1.89
N SER A 122 16.03 -6.02 2.67
CA SER A 122 14.99 -5.06 2.27
C SER A 122 15.53 -3.65 2.06
N GLN A 123 16.74 -3.34 2.56
CA GLN A 123 17.36 -2.03 2.37
C GLN A 123 17.85 -1.80 0.93
N ILE A 124 18.04 -2.87 0.15
CA ILE A 124 18.26 -2.79 -1.31
C ILE A 124 17.11 -2.03 -1.99
N LYS A 125 15.90 -2.10 -1.44
CA LYS A 125 14.73 -1.37 -1.94
C LYS A 125 14.98 0.14 -2.06
N ILE A 126 15.77 0.75 -1.18
CA ILE A 126 16.10 2.19 -1.24
C ILE A 126 16.84 2.50 -2.54
N LEU A 127 17.89 1.73 -2.82
CA LEU A 127 18.72 1.86 -4.01
C LEU A 127 17.93 1.50 -5.27
N THR A 128 17.22 0.39 -5.24
CA THR A 128 16.38 -0.08 -6.33
C THR A 128 15.30 0.93 -6.70
N THR A 129 14.63 1.55 -5.72
CA THR A 129 13.64 2.60 -6.00
C THR A 129 14.29 3.82 -6.66
N ALA A 130 15.50 4.21 -6.24
CA ALA A 130 16.20 5.33 -6.87
C ALA A 130 16.63 5.01 -8.30
N ILE A 131 17.15 3.81 -8.55
CA ILE A 131 17.48 3.34 -9.90
C ILE A 131 16.23 3.29 -10.77
N SER A 132 15.12 2.71 -10.26
CA SER A 132 13.84 2.69 -10.97
C SER A 132 13.32 4.11 -11.22
N SER A 133 13.49 5.05 -10.29
CA SER A 133 13.11 6.45 -10.48
C SER A 133 13.98 7.13 -11.56
N VAL A 134 15.28 6.88 -11.61
CA VAL A 134 16.17 7.40 -12.65
C VAL A 134 15.81 6.84 -14.03
N VAL A 135 15.60 5.53 -14.12
CA VAL A 135 15.31 4.84 -15.40
C VAL A 135 13.90 5.17 -15.91
N ILE A 136 12.88 5.12 -15.04
CA ILE A 136 11.47 5.26 -15.44
C ILE A 136 11.03 6.73 -15.46
N CYS A 137 11.48 7.55 -14.52
CA CYS A 137 11.13 8.98 -14.49
C CYS A 137 12.17 9.87 -15.19
N GLU A 138 13.19 9.27 -15.82
CA GLU A 138 14.25 9.96 -16.59
C GLU A 138 14.94 11.08 -15.79
N ARG A 139 15.09 10.88 -14.49
CA ARG A 139 15.70 11.86 -13.57
C ARG A 139 17.21 11.73 -13.55
N ILE A 140 17.91 12.86 -13.59
CA ILE A 140 19.37 12.91 -13.43
C ILE A 140 19.68 13.20 -11.96
N LEU A 141 20.23 12.23 -11.25
CA LEU A 141 20.72 12.41 -9.88
C LEU A 141 22.20 12.81 -9.90
N LYS A 142 22.54 13.90 -9.18
CA LYS A 142 23.92 14.35 -9.02
C LYS A 142 24.72 13.35 -8.17
N SER A 143 26.04 13.28 -8.34
CA SER A 143 26.90 12.36 -7.58
C SER A 143 26.76 12.50 -6.06
N GLN A 144 26.51 13.73 -5.58
CA GLN A 144 26.23 13.99 -4.16
C GLN A 144 24.94 13.32 -3.66
N GLN A 145 23.90 13.29 -4.50
CA GLN A 145 22.62 12.63 -4.15
C GLN A 145 22.80 11.11 -4.10
N TRP A 146 23.59 10.53 -4.99
CA TRP A 146 23.94 9.11 -4.95
C TRP A 146 24.71 8.73 -3.68
N ILE A 147 25.69 9.55 -3.27
CA ILE A 147 26.43 9.32 -2.03
C ILE A 147 25.49 9.39 -0.82
N SER A 148 24.61 10.39 -0.78
CA SER A 148 23.62 10.50 0.31
C SER A 148 22.68 9.30 0.39
N LEU A 149 22.33 8.72 -0.76
CA LEU A 149 21.45 7.55 -0.84
C LEU A 149 22.14 6.28 -0.32
N TRP A 150 23.41 6.09 -0.67
CA TRP A 150 24.23 4.99 -0.13
C TRP A 150 24.47 5.14 1.37
N MET A 151 24.77 6.36 1.82
CA MET A 151 24.91 6.66 3.25
C MET A 151 23.62 6.37 4.03
N LEU A 152 22.47 6.75 3.47
CA LEU A 152 21.16 6.43 4.05
C LEU A 152 20.91 4.91 4.12
N ALA A 153 21.17 4.19 3.03
CA ALA A 153 20.98 2.75 2.99
C ALA A 153 21.85 2.05 4.04
N LEU A 154 23.11 2.44 4.17
CA LEU A 154 24.03 1.92 5.19
C LEU A 154 23.57 2.26 6.61
N GLY A 155 23.16 3.51 6.86
CA GLY A 155 22.65 3.92 8.17
C GLY A 155 21.47 3.08 8.64
N VAL A 156 20.52 2.80 7.76
CA VAL A 156 19.36 1.97 8.12
C VAL A 156 19.75 0.49 8.29
N VAL A 157 20.68 -0.04 7.49
CA VAL A 157 21.20 -1.41 7.70
C VAL A 157 21.82 -1.54 9.09
N ILE A 158 22.61 -0.55 9.53
CA ILE A 158 23.26 -0.56 10.85
C ILE A 158 22.22 -0.59 11.98
N VAL A 159 21.24 0.32 11.95
CA VAL A 159 20.18 0.41 12.98
C VAL A 159 19.36 -0.89 13.04
N GLN A 160 19.03 -1.46 11.88
CA GLN A 160 18.27 -2.71 11.86
C GLN A 160 19.11 -3.92 12.28
N PHE A 161 20.41 -3.95 11.97
CA PHE A 161 21.28 -5.05 12.38
C PHE A 161 21.38 -5.17 13.91
N GLU A 162 21.45 -4.04 14.62
CA GLU A 162 21.43 -4.02 16.08
C GLU A 162 20.12 -4.59 16.64
N SER A 163 18.98 -4.23 16.03
CA SER A 163 17.66 -4.71 16.45
C SER A 163 17.51 -6.24 16.31
N ILE A 164 18.18 -6.85 15.34
CA ILE A 164 18.17 -8.29 15.10
C ILE A 164 19.15 -8.99 16.06
N ALA A 165 20.35 -8.43 16.24
CA ALA A 165 21.37 -8.96 17.13
C ALA A 165 20.90 -9.05 18.60
N MET A 166 20.08 -8.09 19.04
CA MET A 166 19.46 -8.10 20.38
C MET A 166 18.42 -9.22 20.56
N LYS A 167 17.87 -9.77 19.46
CA LYS A 167 16.71 -10.69 19.47
C LYS A 167 17.09 -12.16 19.34
N GLU A 168 18.28 -12.48 18.86
CA GLU A 168 18.79 -13.85 18.71
C GLU A 168 20.17 -14.04 19.35
N GLN A 169 20.22 -14.64 20.54
CA GLN A 169 21.44 -15.30 21.02
C GLN A 169 21.57 -16.68 20.35
N GLY A 170 22.44 -16.79 19.34
CA GLY A 170 23.18 -18.03 19.06
C GLY A 170 22.82 -18.90 17.85
N GLY A 171 21.96 -18.47 16.91
CA GLY A 171 21.53 -19.32 15.78
C GLY A 171 21.90 -18.84 14.36
N LEU A 172 22.29 -17.57 14.20
CA LEU A 172 22.28 -16.88 12.91
C LEU A 172 23.18 -17.53 11.84
N LEU A 173 24.40 -17.96 12.17
CA LEU A 173 25.40 -18.37 11.17
C LEU A 173 25.14 -19.74 10.52
N VAL A 174 24.39 -20.64 11.17
CA VAL A 174 24.18 -22.02 10.68
C VAL A 174 23.00 -22.12 9.71
N SER A 175 21.98 -21.25 9.85
CA SER A 175 20.83 -21.19 8.93
C SER A 175 21.19 -20.59 7.56
N LEU A 176 22.27 -19.80 7.49
CA LEU A 176 22.76 -19.14 6.28
C LEU A 176 23.29 -20.10 5.18
N ARG A 177 23.23 -21.43 5.29
CA ARG A 177 23.97 -22.28 4.33
C ARG A 177 23.13 -23.09 3.34
N ALA A 178 21.90 -23.48 3.68
CA ALA A 178 21.23 -24.55 2.93
C ALA A 178 20.31 -24.08 1.78
N ASN A 179 19.66 -22.90 1.87
CA ASN A 179 18.70 -22.41 0.85
C ASN A 179 18.78 -20.89 0.58
N GLN A 180 19.89 -20.23 0.97
CA GLN A 180 20.01 -18.77 0.93
C GLN A 180 19.84 -18.14 -0.45
N LEU A 181 20.35 -18.78 -1.50
CA LEU A 181 20.33 -18.18 -2.83
C LEU A 181 18.88 -17.96 -3.32
N ARG A 182 17.98 -18.89 -3.02
CA ARG A 182 16.57 -18.79 -3.41
C ARG A 182 15.86 -17.66 -2.65
N GLY A 183 16.12 -17.52 -1.35
CA GLY A 183 15.60 -16.43 -0.53
C GLY A 183 16.17 -15.07 -0.95
N ILE A 184 17.49 -14.97 -1.13
CA ILE A 184 18.12 -13.72 -1.58
C ILE A 184 17.59 -13.33 -2.97
N ALA A 185 17.49 -14.27 -3.91
CA ALA A 185 16.97 -14.01 -5.25
C ALA A 185 15.49 -13.55 -5.22
N ALA A 186 14.63 -14.22 -4.44
CA ALA A 186 13.23 -13.82 -4.29
C ALA A 186 13.11 -12.41 -3.69
N LEU A 187 13.95 -12.05 -2.70
CA LEU A 187 13.89 -10.74 -2.08
C LEU A 187 14.42 -9.62 -2.98
N VAL A 188 15.51 -9.88 -3.71
CA VAL A 188 16.01 -8.93 -4.72
C VAL A 188 14.93 -8.70 -5.77
N LEU A 189 14.30 -9.76 -6.28
CA LEU A 189 13.20 -9.65 -7.24
C LEU A 189 11.99 -8.90 -6.67
N SER A 190 11.63 -9.14 -5.41
CA SER A 190 10.56 -8.41 -4.70
C SER A 190 10.89 -6.93 -4.53
N SER A 191 12.14 -6.59 -4.19
CA SER A 191 12.60 -5.22 -4.04
C SER A 191 12.63 -4.48 -5.39
N LEU A 192 13.03 -5.15 -6.48
CA LEU A 192 12.94 -4.68 -7.86
C LEU A 192 11.50 -4.42 -8.25
N ALA A 193 10.61 -5.39 -8.03
CA ALA A 193 9.19 -5.23 -8.31
C ALA A 193 8.59 -4.04 -7.53
N SER A 194 8.94 -3.87 -6.25
CA SER A 194 8.45 -2.76 -5.43
C SER A 194 9.01 -1.39 -5.88
N GLY A 195 10.29 -1.31 -6.23
CA GLY A 195 10.92 -0.08 -6.74
C GLY A 195 10.37 0.32 -8.11
N LEU A 196 10.19 -0.65 -9.00
CA LEU A 196 9.56 -0.48 -10.31
C LEU A 196 8.11 -0.02 -10.16
N ALA A 197 7.32 -0.65 -9.28
CA ALA A 197 5.94 -0.25 -9.02
C ALA A 197 5.84 1.21 -8.54
N GLY A 198 6.72 1.61 -7.62
CA GLY A 198 6.76 2.98 -7.09
C GLY A 198 7.14 4.01 -8.16
N ALA A 199 8.13 3.71 -9.00
CA ALA A 199 8.58 4.59 -10.07
C ALA A 199 7.57 4.65 -11.24
N TRP A 200 6.92 3.54 -11.56
CA TRP A 200 5.84 3.51 -12.54
C TRP A 200 4.64 4.32 -12.07
N PHE A 201 4.25 4.19 -10.79
CA PHE A 201 3.21 5.05 -10.21
C PHE A 201 3.58 6.54 -10.33
N GLU A 202 4.82 6.90 -9.98
CA GLU A 202 5.32 8.28 -10.13
C GLU A 202 5.24 8.76 -11.59
N ARG A 203 5.67 7.94 -12.57
CA ARG A 203 5.55 8.27 -14.00
C ARG A 203 4.09 8.40 -14.42
N SER A 204 3.20 7.53 -13.95
CA SER A 204 1.77 7.56 -14.28
C SER A 204 1.06 8.85 -13.82
N LEU A 205 1.59 9.51 -12.78
CA LEU A 205 1.15 10.82 -12.32
C LEU A 205 1.72 11.97 -13.16
N LYS A 206 2.86 11.77 -13.85
CA LYS A 206 3.61 12.83 -14.55
C LYS A 206 3.46 12.84 -16.06
N VAL A 207 3.27 11.68 -16.72
CA VAL A 207 3.20 11.57 -18.19
C VAL A 207 2.14 12.48 -18.81
N LYS A 208 1.02 12.70 -18.13
CA LYS A 208 -0.03 13.61 -18.64
C LYS A 208 0.35 15.09 -18.59
N LEU A 209 1.18 15.50 -17.62
CA LEU A 209 1.66 16.88 -17.51
C LEU A 209 2.63 17.20 -18.66
N VAL A 210 3.49 16.25 -19.03
CA VAL A 210 4.43 16.41 -20.16
C VAL A 210 3.68 16.53 -21.49
N ASN A 211 2.71 15.64 -21.74
CA ASN A 211 1.92 15.68 -22.98
C ASN A 211 1.11 16.99 -23.12
N GLN A 212 0.61 17.54 -22.01
CA GLN A 212 -0.05 18.85 -22.00
C GLN A 212 0.93 19.99 -22.35
N SER A 213 2.14 19.97 -21.79
CA SER A 213 3.15 21.00 -22.09
C SER A 213 3.67 20.98 -23.52
N ILE A 214 3.82 19.79 -24.12
CA ILE A 214 4.23 19.63 -25.52
C ILE A 214 3.14 20.14 -26.46
N ALA A 215 1.87 19.80 -26.20
CA ALA A 215 0.74 20.27 -27.00
C ALA A 215 0.57 21.80 -26.94
N ALA A 216 0.84 22.42 -25.79
CA ALA A 216 0.83 23.89 -25.65
C ALA A 216 1.97 24.55 -26.44
N ALA A 217 3.17 23.95 -26.44
CA ALA A 217 4.32 24.47 -27.18
C ALA A 217 4.16 24.36 -28.72
N GLU A 218 3.45 23.34 -29.20
CA GLU A 218 3.12 23.19 -30.64
C GLU A 218 2.08 24.21 -31.12
N ASP A 219 1.14 24.65 -30.27
CA ASP A 219 0.13 25.65 -30.63
C ASP A 219 0.76 27.06 -30.79
N ASP A 220 1.77 27.39 -29.96
CA ASP A 220 2.51 28.64 -30.04
C ASP A 220 3.43 28.75 -31.29
N GLN A 221 3.82 27.61 -31.88
CA GLN A 221 4.69 27.57 -33.06
C GLN A 221 3.93 27.48 -34.40
N ALA A 222 2.60 27.44 -34.38
CA ALA A 222 1.79 27.38 -35.60
C ALA A 222 1.87 28.70 -36.41
N PRO A 223 2.13 28.66 -37.75
CA PRO A 223 2.25 29.86 -38.56
C PRO A 223 0.92 30.63 -38.65
N LYS A 224 0.94 31.95 -38.42
CA LYS A 224 -0.24 32.84 -38.35
C LYS A 224 -0.99 33.06 -39.68
N ASP A 225 -0.58 32.42 -40.77
CA ASP A 225 -1.03 32.80 -42.13
C ASP A 225 -2.10 31.90 -42.78
N ARG A 226 -2.72 30.96 -42.05
CA ARG A 226 -3.81 30.15 -42.64
C ARG A 226 -5.20 30.69 -42.31
N LYS A 227 -5.63 31.69 -43.07
CA LYS A 227 -7.05 32.07 -43.19
C LYS A 227 -7.79 31.10 -44.13
N ILE A 228 -9.00 30.71 -43.71
CA ILE A 228 -10.09 29.99 -44.43
C ILE A 228 -10.00 28.45 -44.44
N SER A 229 -10.70 27.81 -43.48
CA SER A 229 -11.96 27.07 -43.75
C SER A 229 -12.41 26.24 -42.54
N HIS A 230 -13.68 26.42 -42.17
CA HIS A 230 -14.46 25.66 -41.19
C HIS A 230 -13.88 25.54 -39.78
N ALA A 231 -14.25 26.52 -38.95
CA ALA A 231 -14.27 26.38 -37.50
C ALA A 231 -15.20 25.22 -37.11
N PHE A 232 -14.62 24.03 -36.94
CA PHE A 232 -15.20 23.01 -36.06
C PHE A 232 -15.10 23.53 -34.62
N PRO A 233 -16.12 23.34 -33.77
CA PRO A 233 -16.10 23.89 -32.43
C PRO A 233 -14.90 23.34 -31.67
N ASN A 234 -14.06 24.25 -31.19
CA ASN A 234 -12.88 24.00 -30.36
C ASN A 234 -13.24 23.42 -28.97
N ASP A 235 -14.50 23.05 -28.75
CA ASP A 235 -15.03 22.50 -27.50
C ASP A 235 -14.47 21.12 -27.16
N GLN A 236 -13.92 20.41 -28.14
CA GLN A 236 -13.30 19.10 -27.90
C GLN A 236 -11.86 19.19 -27.37
N ARG A 237 -11.18 20.35 -27.54
CA ARG A 237 -9.85 20.60 -26.96
C ARG A 237 -9.90 21.05 -25.50
N ARG A 238 -10.98 21.70 -25.06
CA ARG A 238 -11.13 22.18 -23.67
C ARG A 238 -11.45 21.09 -22.65
N ALA A 239 -11.88 19.90 -23.08
CA ALA A 239 -12.27 18.82 -22.17
C ALA A 239 -11.08 17.99 -21.64
N THR A 240 -9.85 18.26 -22.08
CA THR A 240 -8.65 17.45 -21.76
C THR A 240 -7.61 18.16 -20.89
N ASP A 241 -7.88 19.37 -20.43
CA ASP A 241 -6.97 20.20 -19.62
C ASP A 241 -7.14 20.00 -18.10
N GLN A 242 -7.59 18.82 -17.67
CA GLN A 242 -7.56 18.48 -16.24
C GLN A 242 -6.24 17.78 -15.91
N GLU A 243 -5.50 18.34 -14.94
CA GLU A 243 -4.42 17.63 -14.27
C GLU A 243 -4.85 16.20 -13.95
N PRO A 244 -3.94 15.20 -14.06
CA PRO A 244 -4.26 13.83 -13.65
C PRO A 244 -4.79 13.83 -12.22
N ASN A 245 -6.07 13.52 -12.06
CA ASN A 245 -6.69 13.49 -10.76
C ASN A 245 -6.04 12.37 -9.94
N LEU A 246 -5.29 12.75 -8.90
CA LEU A 246 -4.53 11.84 -8.04
C LEU A 246 -5.42 10.71 -7.52
N TRP A 247 -6.66 11.04 -7.16
CA TRP A 247 -7.62 10.12 -6.60
C TRP A 247 -8.13 9.11 -7.63
N ALA A 248 -8.24 9.50 -8.91
CA ALA A 248 -8.56 8.58 -9.99
C ALA A 248 -7.42 7.57 -10.22
N LYS A 249 -6.17 8.05 -10.15
CA LYS A 249 -4.98 7.20 -10.23
C LYS A 249 -4.86 6.25 -9.04
N ASN A 250 -5.17 6.73 -7.84
CA ASN A 250 -5.19 5.89 -6.65
C ASN A 250 -6.30 4.84 -6.70
N LEU A 251 -7.47 5.18 -7.25
CA LEU A 251 -8.55 4.22 -7.49
C LEU A 251 -8.16 3.15 -8.53
N GLN A 252 -7.49 3.55 -9.62
CA GLN A 252 -6.95 2.63 -10.63
C GLN A 252 -5.97 1.64 -10.00
N LEU A 253 -5.11 2.11 -9.08
CA LEU A 253 -4.17 1.31 -8.32
C LEU A 253 -4.81 0.34 -7.34
N SER A 254 -5.93 0.73 -6.72
CA SER A 254 -6.61 -0.13 -5.76
C SER A 254 -7.25 -1.36 -6.41
N ILE A 255 -7.58 -1.34 -7.70
CA ILE A 255 -8.21 -2.47 -8.40
C ILE A 255 -7.31 -3.73 -8.41
N PRO A 256 -6.07 -3.69 -8.93
CA PRO A 256 -5.21 -4.86 -8.91
C PRO A 256 -4.88 -5.27 -7.49
N SER A 257 -4.72 -4.31 -6.57
CA SER A 257 -4.45 -4.57 -5.16
C SER A 257 -5.60 -5.30 -4.45
N LEU A 258 -6.85 -4.93 -4.73
CA LEU A 258 -8.05 -5.60 -4.22
C LEU A 258 -8.17 -7.02 -4.76
N ILE A 259 -7.89 -7.24 -6.04
CA ILE A 259 -7.92 -8.57 -6.65
C ILE A 259 -6.86 -9.47 -6.01
N ILE A 260 -5.63 -8.98 -5.90
CA ILE A 260 -4.51 -9.74 -5.32
C ILE A 260 -4.75 -10.03 -3.85
N SER A 261 -5.16 -9.04 -3.06
CA SER A 261 -5.43 -9.23 -1.63
C SER A 261 -6.62 -10.16 -1.38
N TYR A 262 -7.68 -10.09 -2.20
CA TYR A 262 -8.77 -11.04 -2.13
C TYR A 262 -8.33 -12.46 -2.47
N LEU A 263 -7.52 -12.62 -3.52
CA LEU A 263 -6.98 -13.91 -3.91
C LEU A 263 -6.03 -14.49 -2.84
N MET A 264 -5.23 -13.64 -2.19
CA MET A 264 -4.32 -14.01 -1.11
C MET A 264 -5.06 -14.66 0.07
N ILE A 265 -6.28 -14.21 0.37
CA ILE A 265 -7.11 -14.81 1.44
C ILE A 265 -7.33 -16.30 1.20
N TYR A 266 -7.46 -16.73 -0.06
CA TYR A 266 -7.75 -18.12 -0.45
C TYR A 266 -6.52 -18.92 -0.89
N LEU A 267 -5.50 -18.26 -1.45
CA LEU A 267 -4.25 -18.92 -1.85
C LEU A 267 -3.43 -19.34 -0.65
N GLU A 268 -3.42 -18.54 0.42
CA GLU A 268 -2.66 -18.87 1.62
C GLU A 268 -3.41 -19.89 2.50
N PRO A 269 -2.88 -21.11 2.69
CA PRO A 269 -3.61 -22.19 3.37
C PRO A 269 -4.01 -21.84 4.81
N HIS A 270 -3.17 -21.07 5.50
CA HIS A 270 -3.41 -20.61 6.87
C HIS A 270 -4.56 -19.61 6.93
N SER A 271 -4.51 -18.58 6.07
CA SER A 271 -5.57 -17.57 5.94
C SER A 271 -6.92 -18.19 5.54
N ARG A 272 -6.90 -19.12 4.58
CA ARG A 272 -8.11 -19.80 4.10
C ARG A 272 -8.80 -20.56 5.22
N ARG A 273 -8.06 -21.40 5.95
CA ARG A 273 -8.60 -22.19 7.08
C ARG A 273 -9.21 -21.29 8.14
N HIS A 274 -8.49 -20.23 8.53
CA HIS A 274 -8.96 -19.28 9.54
C HIS A 274 -10.28 -18.62 9.12
N THR A 275 -10.36 -18.14 7.87
CA THR A 275 -11.55 -17.45 7.33
C THR A 275 -12.75 -18.40 7.19
N THR A 276 -12.54 -19.66 6.82
CA THR A 276 -13.63 -20.65 6.70
C THR A 276 -14.18 -21.10 8.04
N VAL A 277 -13.35 -21.16 9.08
CA VAL A 277 -13.75 -21.67 10.40
C VAL A 277 -14.34 -20.57 11.27
N HIS A 278 -13.75 -19.38 11.23
CA HIS A 278 -14.10 -18.29 12.15
C HIS A 278 -14.87 -17.15 11.48
N GLY A 279 -14.91 -17.11 10.15
CA GLY A 279 -15.48 -16.02 9.37
C GLY A 279 -14.46 -14.92 9.04
N PHE A 280 -14.87 -14.02 8.15
CA PHE A 280 -14.02 -12.96 7.60
C PHE A 280 -13.58 -11.92 8.63
N PHE A 281 -14.48 -11.51 9.53
CA PHE A 281 -14.25 -10.43 10.50
C PHE A 281 -13.88 -10.95 11.90
N TYR A 282 -13.43 -12.20 12.01
CA TYR A 282 -13.02 -12.74 13.29
C TYR A 282 -11.78 -12.01 13.83
N GLY A 283 -11.84 -11.59 15.10
CA GLY A 283 -10.77 -10.81 15.74
C GLY A 283 -10.77 -9.31 15.44
N PHE A 284 -11.75 -8.81 14.68
CA PHE A 284 -11.91 -7.37 14.43
C PHE A 284 -12.77 -6.67 15.48
N LEU A 285 -13.66 -7.43 16.13
CA LEU A 285 -14.56 -6.89 17.12
C LEU A 285 -13.79 -6.50 18.39
N PRO A 286 -14.20 -5.40 19.05
CA PRO A 286 -13.60 -4.98 20.30
C PRO A 286 -13.77 -6.05 21.37
N SER A 287 -12.75 -6.22 22.20
CA SER A 287 -12.79 -7.17 23.30
C SER A 287 -13.89 -6.74 24.29
N PRO A 288 -14.75 -7.65 24.77
CA PRO A 288 -15.82 -7.30 25.73
C PRO A 288 -15.28 -6.73 27.05
N ASN A 289 -13.97 -6.85 27.31
CA ASN A 289 -13.30 -6.33 28.50
C ASN A 289 -12.53 -5.02 28.25
N SER A 290 -12.53 -4.46 27.03
CA SER A 290 -11.93 -3.14 26.78
C SER A 290 -12.94 -2.03 27.10
N SER A 291 -12.81 -1.47 28.31
CA SER A 291 -13.64 -0.41 28.89
C SER A 291 -13.68 0.89 28.08
N GLU A 292 -14.87 1.51 28.03
CA GLU A 292 -15.28 2.96 27.99
C GLU A 292 -14.54 3.97 27.09
N SER A 293 -13.44 3.61 26.45
CA SER A 293 -12.68 4.48 25.57
C SER A 293 -13.18 4.33 24.13
N PHE A 294 -13.35 5.45 23.42
CA PHE A 294 -13.72 5.48 22.00
C PHE A 294 -12.86 4.54 21.14
N PHE A 295 -11.56 4.46 21.44
CA PHE A 295 -10.60 3.56 20.78
C PHE A 295 -10.83 2.08 21.11
N GLY A 296 -11.27 1.77 22.33
CA GLY A 296 -11.68 0.44 22.73
C GLY A 296 -12.94 -0.03 21.98
N GLN A 297 -13.89 0.86 21.71
CA GLN A 297 -15.12 0.54 20.95
C GLN A 297 -14.87 0.37 19.44
N LEU A 298 -13.97 1.18 18.86
CA LEU A 298 -13.64 1.09 17.44
C LEU A 298 -12.81 -0.17 17.11
N GLY A 299 -12.15 -0.78 18.09
CA GLY A 299 -11.32 -1.99 17.93
C GLY A 299 -9.93 -1.67 17.36
N LEU A 300 -8.87 -2.21 17.98
CA LEU A 300 -7.47 -1.93 17.61
C LEU A 300 -7.17 -2.24 16.13
N VAL A 301 -7.77 -3.30 15.58
CA VAL A 301 -7.55 -3.70 14.19
C VAL A 301 -8.09 -2.65 13.22
N TRP A 302 -9.26 -2.07 13.49
CA TRP A 302 -9.82 -0.99 12.68
C TRP A 302 -8.99 0.28 12.76
N LEU A 303 -8.42 0.60 13.93
CA LEU A 303 -7.49 1.72 14.06
C LEU A 303 -6.22 1.52 13.22
N VAL A 304 -5.67 0.31 13.22
CA VAL A 304 -4.51 -0.04 12.37
C VAL A 304 -4.88 0.08 10.89
N ILE A 305 -6.07 -0.40 10.49
CA ILE A 305 -6.55 -0.31 9.11
C ILE A 305 -6.72 1.17 8.70
N LEU A 306 -7.37 1.97 9.53
CA LEU A 306 -7.54 3.41 9.29
C LEU A 306 -6.19 4.12 9.16
N TYR A 307 -5.28 3.87 10.09
CA TYR A 307 -3.93 4.41 10.08
C TYR A 307 -3.18 4.03 8.81
N HIS A 308 -3.21 2.75 8.44
CA HIS A 308 -2.52 2.24 7.25
C HIS A 308 -3.14 2.77 5.94
N SER A 309 -4.47 2.90 5.88
CA SER A 309 -5.15 3.52 4.75
C SER A 309 -4.77 4.98 4.60
N ILE A 310 -4.83 5.78 5.67
CA ILE A 310 -4.44 7.20 5.64
C ILE A 310 -2.97 7.36 5.26
N GLY A 311 -2.08 6.57 5.86
CA GLY A 311 -0.65 6.57 5.52
C GLY A 311 -0.39 6.28 4.05
N GLY A 312 -1.09 5.31 3.46
CA GLY A 312 -1.01 5.01 2.03
C GLY A 312 -1.47 6.17 1.13
N LEU A 313 -2.54 6.87 1.50
CA LEU A 313 -3.01 8.05 0.77
C LEU A 313 -2.02 9.21 0.88
N LEU A 314 -1.48 9.46 2.07
CA LEU A 314 -0.46 10.50 2.29
C LEU A 314 0.80 10.23 1.47
N VAL A 315 1.24 8.97 1.40
CA VAL A 315 2.36 8.56 0.53
C VAL A 315 2.07 8.89 -0.93
N SER A 316 0.84 8.67 -1.41
CA SER A 316 0.47 9.01 -2.80
C SER A 316 0.57 10.52 -3.07
N VAL A 317 0.16 11.35 -2.12
CA VAL A 317 0.29 12.82 -2.17
C VAL A 317 1.76 13.24 -2.19
N ILE A 318 2.60 12.68 -1.31
CA ILE A 318 4.04 12.99 -1.25
C ILE A 318 4.73 12.59 -2.56
N VAL A 319 4.38 11.44 -3.13
CA VAL A 319 4.97 11.00 -4.40
C VAL A 319 4.55 11.93 -5.55
N LYS A 320 3.30 12.43 -5.56
CA LYS A 320 2.86 13.44 -6.54
C LYS A 320 3.70 14.71 -6.43
N GLN A 321 3.96 15.20 -5.21
CA GLN A 321 4.62 16.49 -4.99
C GLN A 321 6.15 16.42 -5.11
N SER A 322 6.78 15.42 -4.50
CA SER A 322 8.23 15.38 -4.29
C SER A 322 8.91 14.17 -4.98
N GLY A 323 8.12 13.19 -5.42
CA GLY A 323 8.61 11.97 -6.04
C GLY A 323 9.00 10.87 -5.05
N SER A 324 9.30 9.69 -5.58
CA SER A 324 9.50 8.46 -4.81
C SER A 324 10.79 8.43 -3.99
N VAL A 325 11.83 9.20 -4.36
CA VAL A 325 13.09 9.28 -3.62
C VAL A 325 12.90 9.99 -2.28
N VAL A 326 12.20 11.13 -2.26
CA VAL A 326 11.93 11.90 -1.01
C VAL A 326 11.08 11.09 -0.04
N LYS A 327 10.09 10.34 -0.56
CA LYS A 327 9.33 9.36 0.23
C LYS A 327 10.27 8.38 0.94
N ASN A 328 11.28 7.83 0.25
CA ASN A 328 12.21 6.88 0.86
C ASN A 328 13.06 7.55 1.96
N PHE A 329 13.53 8.79 1.77
CA PHE A 329 14.22 9.53 2.83
C PHE A 329 13.34 9.72 4.06
N ALA A 330 12.07 10.14 3.89
CA ALA A 330 11.13 10.31 4.98
C ALA A 330 10.86 8.98 5.72
N THR A 331 10.70 7.87 5.00
CA THR A 331 10.54 6.54 5.60
C THR A 331 11.78 6.14 6.40
N CYS A 332 12.98 6.38 5.89
CA CYS A 332 14.20 6.03 6.61
C CYS A 332 14.37 6.87 7.88
N PHE A 333 14.01 8.15 7.85
CA PHE A 333 14.02 9.00 9.04
C PHE A 333 13.00 8.55 10.09
N SER A 334 11.85 7.99 9.68
CA SER A 334 10.86 7.44 10.62
C SER A 334 11.26 6.10 11.25
N ILE A 335 12.26 5.41 10.70
CA ILE A 335 12.76 4.12 11.23
C ILE A 335 13.79 4.36 12.36
N VAL A 336 14.55 5.45 12.26
CA VAL A 336 15.55 5.88 13.25
C VAL A 336 14.85 6.58 14.42
#